data_AF-A0A3P7NWW8-F1
#
_entry.id   AF-A0A3P7NWW8-F1
#
_cell.length_a   1.000
_cell.length_b   1.000
_cell.length_c   1.000
_cell.angle_alpha   90.00
_cell.angle_beta   90.00
_cell.angle_gamma   90.00
#
_symmetry.space_group_name_H-M   'P 1'
#
loop_
_entity.id
_entity.type
_entity.pdbx_description
1 polymer ?
#
loop_
_entity_poly.entity_id
_entity_poly.type
_entity_poly.pdbx_seq_one_letter_code
_entity_poly.pdbx_strand_id
1 'polypeptide(L)'
;MIQPWFESLPAVLIFSLGRYFFNGTKGETEKLNMRFHFPRTIFMDRYMASNYDIVSRLREERNRLRNELSDVRAALKGMNEFPIGDHTDRIVNILKATLRFVEGEKSDR
;
A
#
# COMPACT_ATOMS: atom_id res chain seq x y z
N MET A 1 1.06 -22.76 -1.34
CA MET A 1 0.10 -22.56 -2.44
C MET A 1 0.91 -22.21 -3.68
N ILE A 2 1.03 -23.12 -4.64
CA ILE A 2 1.91 -22.95 -5.81
C ILE A 2 1.28 -21.88 -6.71
N GLN A 3 2.01 -20.79 -6.98
CA GLN A 3 1.57 -19.80 -7.96
C GLN A 3 1.61 -20.44 -9.35
N PRO A 4 0.54 -20.38 -10.16
CA PRO A 4 0.57 -20.93 -11.50
C PRO A 4 1.55 -20.14 -12.38
N TRP A 5 2.45 -20.84 -13.05
CA TRP A 5 3.40 -20.29 -14.02
C TRP A 5 3.05 -20.78 -15.42
N PHE A 6 3.29 -19.95 -16.43
CA PHE A 6 3.14 -20.37 -17.82
C PHE A 6 4.38 -21.14 -18.27
N GLU A 7 4.22 -22.40 -18.69
CA GLU A 7 5.29 -23.15 -19.35
C GLU A 7 5.48 -22.70 -20.80
N SER A 8 4.37 -22.40 -21.48
CA SER A 8 4.34 -21.85 -22.84
C SER A 8 3.17 -20.88 -22.99
N LEU A 9 3.24 -20.00 -24.00
CA LEU A 9 2.19 -19.04 -24.30
C LEU A 9 1.49 -19.40 -25.62
N PRO A 10 0.15 -19.32 -25.67
CA PRO A 10 -0.55 -19.41 -26.94
C PRO A 10 -0.26 -18.17 -27.80
N ALA A 11 -0.40 -18.31 -29.12
CA ALA A 11 -0.23 -17.19 -30.06
C ALA A 11 -1.23 -16.04 -29.81
N VAL A 12 -2.40 -16.35 -29.26
CA VAL A 12 -3.44 -15.38 -28.90
C VAL A 12 -3.83 -15.61 -27.44
N LEU A 13 -3.73 -14.56 -26.62
CA LEU A 13 -4.08 -14.59 -25.21
C LEU A 13 -5.30 -13.69 -24.96
N ILE A 14 -6.31 -14.23 -24.31
CA ILE A 14 -7.57 -13.54 -24.02
C ILE A 14 -7.71 -13.42 -22.49
N PHE A 15 -7.92 -12.20 -22.01
CA PHE A 15 -8.14 -11.93 -20.58
C PHE A 15 -9.61 -11.61 -20.33
N SER A 16 -10.27 -12.38 -19.45
CA SER A 16 -11.60 -12.06 -18.95
C SER A 16 -11.51 -11.26 -17.65
N LEU A 17 -12.24 -10.14 -17.57
CA LEU A 17 -12.30 -9.33 -16.34
C LEU A 17 -13.56 -9.67 -15.57
N GLY A 18 -13.42 -10.46 -14.50
CA GLY A 18 -14.49 -10.74 -13.54
C GLY A 18 -14.85 -9.48 -12.75
N ARG A 19 -15.92 -8.79 -13.15
CA ARG A 19 -16.38 -7.54 -12.53
C ARG A 19 -17.69 -7.69 -11.75
N TYR A 20 -18.09 -8.89 -11.40
CA TYR A 20 -19.31 -9.14 -10.64
C TYR A 20 -18.95 -9.82 -9.32
N PHE A 21 -19.50 -9.32 -8.22
CA PHE A 21 -19.33 -9.92 -6.89
C PHE A 21 -20.68 -9.99 -6.18
N PHE A 22 -20.86 -10.98 -5.33
CA PHE A 22 -22.07 -11.13 -4.53
C PHE A 22 -21.97 -10.29 -3.25
N ASN A 23 -22.92 -9.39 -3.04
CA ASN A 23 -23.01 -8.61 -1.81
C ASN A 23 -23.88 -9.36 -0.80
N GLY A 24 -23.24 -10.04 0.16
CA GLY A 24 -23.93 -10.84 1.17
C GLY A 24 -24.88 -10.05 2.08
N THR A 25 -24.70 -8.73 2.21
CA THR A 25 -25.59 -7.87 2.99
C THR A 25 -26.87 -7.51 2.24
N LYS A 26 -26.80 -7.42 0.90
CA LYS A 26 -27.95 -7.07 0.05
C LYS A 26 -28.61 -8.27 -0.65
N GLY A 27 -27.94 -9.42 -0.68
CA GLY A 27 -28.45 -10.63 -1.33
C GLY A 27 -28.39 -10.61 -2.85
N GLU A 28 -27.67 -9.66 -3.44
CA GLU A 28 -27.64 -9.43 -4.90
C GLU A 28 -26.20 -9.40 -5.46
N THR A 29 -26.08 -9.62 -6.77
CA THR A 29 -24.81 -9.49 -7.48
C THR A 29 -24.60 -8.04 -7.92
N GLU A 30 -23.51 -7.43 -7.45
CA GLU A 30 -23.15 -6.05 -7.77
C GLU A 30 -21.98 -6.01 -8.77
N LYS A 31 -22.02 -5.01 -9.66
CA LYS A 31 -20.94 -4.74 -10.61
C LYS A 31 -19.83 -3.93 -9.93
N LEU A 32 -18.60 -4.39 -10.04
CA LEU A 32 -17.41 -3.70 -9.57
C LEU A 32 -17.05 -2.53 -10.50
N ASN A 33 -17.38 -1.32 -10.05
CA ASN A 33 -17.14 -0.07 -10.77
C ASN A 33 -15.80 0.60 -10.39
N MET A 34 -14.74 -0.21 -10.30
CA MET A 34 -13.37 0.32 -10.14
C MET A 34 -12.70 0.51 -11.50
N ARG A 35 -12.00 1.64 -11.66
CA ARG A 35 -11.18 1.90 -12.85
C ARG A 35 -10.06 0.86 -12.89
N PHE A 36 -9.90 0.21 -14.03
CA PHE A 36 -8.87 -0.79 -14.27
C PHE A 36 -8.06 -0.36 -15.49
N HIS A 37 -6.76 -0.17 -15.30
CA HIS A 37 -5.84 0.21 -16.36
C HIS A 37 -5.10 -1.02 -16.87
N PHE A 38 -5.02 -1.16 -18.17
CA PHE A 38 -4.18 -2.15 -18.83
C PHE A 38 -3.24 -1.43 -19.81
N PRO A 39 -1.97 -1.87 -19.89
CA PRO A 39 -1.03 -1.27 -20.83
C PRO A 39 -1.36 -1.70 -22.26
N ARG A 40 -0.87 -0.94 -23.25
CA ARG A 40 -0.97 -1.31 -24.67
C ARG A 40 -0.15 -2.56 -25.01
N THR A 41 0.94 -2.79 -24.28
CA THR A 41 1.85 -3.93 -24.46
C THR A 41 2.12 -4.56 -23.09
N ILE A 42 2.02 -5.88 -23.01
CA ILE A 42 2.27 -6.67 -21.80
C ILE A 42 3.47 -7.56 -22.06
N PHE A 43 4.52 -7.43 -21.24
CA PHE A 43 5.65 -8.35 -21.22
C PHE A 43 5.33 -9.55 -20.33
N MET A 44 5.29 -10.75 -20.92
CA MET A 44 4.85 -11.96 -20.24
C MET A 44 5.95 -12.66 -19.43
N ASP A 45 7.21 -12.24 -19.60
CA ASP A 45 8.42 -12.84 -19.00
C ASP A 45 8.30 -13.08 -17.50
N ARG A 46 7.66 -12.15 -16.78
CA ARG A 46 7.46 -12.23 -15.33
C ARG A 46 6.48 -13.30 -14.86
N TYR A 47 5.78 -13.94 -15.80
CA TYR A 47 4.80 -15.00 -15.57
C TYR A 47 5.25 -16.34 -16.15
N MET A 48 6.39 -16.39 -16.87
CA MET A 48 6.95 -17.59 -17.45
C MET A 48 7.69 -18.44 -16.40
N ALA A 49 7.48 -19.75 -16.43
CA ALA A 49 8.13 -20.71 -15.54
C ALA A 49 9.66 -20.71 -15.69
N SER A 50 10.17 -20.47 -16.90
CA SER A 50 11.60 -20.34 -17.19
C SER A 50 12.29 -19.24 -16.38
N ASN A 51 11.55 -18.22 -15.96
CA ASN A 51 12.06 -17.09 -15.19
C ASN A 51 11.73 -17.18 -13.69
N TYR A 52 11.26 -18.34 -13.22
CA TYR A 52 10.78 -18.56 -11.85
C TYR A 52 11.75 -18.03 -10.79
N ASP A 53 13.01 -18.48 -10.82
CA ASP A 53 13.99 -18.18 -9.78
C ASP A 53 14.28 -16.68 -9.69
N ILE A 54 14.51 -16.05 -10.83
CA ILE A 54 14.80 -14.62 -10.92
C ILE A 54 13.61 -13.81 -10.42
N VAL A 55 12.40 -14.14 -10.88
CA VAL A 55 11.19 -13.43 -10.49
C VAL A 55 10.86 -13.65 -9.01
N SER A 56 11.08 -14.84 -8.47
CA SER A 56 10.85 -15.15 -7.05
C SER A 56 11.78 -14.34 -6.16
N ARG A 57 13.08 -14.33 -6.47
CA ARG A 57 14.06 -13.49 -5.77
C ARG A 57 13.71 -12.00 -5.83
N LEU A 58 13.30 -11.49 -6.99
CA LEU A 58 12.85 -10.10 -7.13
C LEU A 58 11.57 -9.81 -6.32
N ARG A 59 10.65 -10.78 -6.21
CA ARG A 59 9.42 -10.65 -5.42
C ARG A 59 9.71 -10.61 -3.92
N GLU A 60 10.64 -11.43 -3.45
CA GLU A 60 11.12 -11.45 -2.07
C GLU A 60 11.76 -10.12 -1.70
N GLU A 61 12.69 -9.64 -2.52
CA GLU A 61 13.34 -8.34 -2.31
C GLU A 61 12.33 -7.19 -2.29
N ARG A 62 11.39 -7.18 -3.24
CA ARG A 62 10.30 -6.20 -3.26
C ARG A 62 9.45 -6.27 -1.99
N ASN A 63 9.18 -7.46 -1.46
CA ASN A 63 8.41 -7.63 -0.23
C ASN A 63 9.18 -7.08 0.97
N ARG A 64 10.48 -7.36 1.07
CA ARG A 64 11.36 -6.80 2.11
C ARG A 64 11.31 -5.27 2.10
N LEU A 65 11.56 -4.65 0.95
CA LEU A 65 11.53 -3.20 0.79
C LEU A 65 10.15 -2.60 1.11
N ARG A 66 9.05 -3.31 0.80
CA ARG A 66 7.70 -2.87 1.17
C ARG A 66 7.46 -2.91 2.67
N ASN A 67 7.99 -3.91 3.38
CA ASN A 67 7.88 -4.00 4.83
C ASN A 67 8.67 -2.88 5.49
N GLU A 68 9.92 -2.66 5.07
CA GLU A 68 10.73 -1.54 5.57
C GLU A 68 10.04 -0.18 5.34
N LEU A 69 9.48 0.03 4.14
CA LEU A 69 8.71 1.24 3.85
C LEU A 69 7.47 1.38 4.74
N SER A 70 6.81 0.27 5.07
CA SER A 70 5.66 0.26 5.97
C SER A 70 6.06 0.67 7.39
N ASP A 71 7.18 0.15 7.89
CA ASP A 71 7.69 0.46 9.23
C ASP A 71 8.07 1.94 9.34
N VAL A 72 8.78 2.46 8.34
CA VAL A 72 9.13 3.89 8.27
C VAL A 72 7.87 4.77 8.21
N ARG A 73 6.85 4.37 7.43
CA ARG A 73 5.57 5.09 7.37
C ARG A 73 4.83 5.07 8.69
N ALA A 74 4.84 3.94 9.40
CA ALA A 74 4.23 3.81 10.72
C ALA A 74 4.93 4.71 11.75
N ALA A 75 6.27 4.71 11.76
CA ALA A 75 7.06 5.59 12.62
C ALA A 75 6.79 7.07 12.33
N LEU A 76 6.80 7.47 11.05
CA LEU A 76 6.48 8.85 10.64
C LEU A 76 5.05 9.24 11.03
N LYS A 77 4.09 8.33 10.87
CA LYS A 77 2.70 8.55 11.30
C LYS A 77 2.65 8.81 12.80
N GLY A 78 3.34 8.01 13.62
CA GLY A 78 3.42 8.23 15.06
C GLY A 78 4.02 9.58 15.46
N MET A 79 4.96 10.11 14.68
CA MET A 79 5.51 11.46 14.92
C MET A 79 4.55 12.59 14.50
N ASN A 80 3.71 12.35 13.49
CA ASN A 80 2.75 13.33 12.99
C ASN A 80 1.40 13.30 13.72
N GLU A 81 1.04 12.16 14.29
CA GLU A 81 -0.22 11.91 14.99
C GLU A 81 0.10 11.44 16.42
N PHE A 82 0.88 12.23 17.15
CA PHE A 82 1.24 11.90 18.52
C PHE A 82 0.04 12.15 19.44
N PRO A 83 -0.35 11.18 20.29
CA PRO A 83 -1.52 11.30 21.14
C PRO A 83 -1.29 12.31 22.27
N ILE A 84 -2.23 13.24 22.42
CA ILE A 84 -2.28 14.24 23.48
C ILE A 84 -3.68 14.18 24.09
N GLY A 85 -3.84 13.38 25.13
CA GLY A 85 -5.14 13.20 25.78
C GLY A 85 -6.21 12.67 24.82
N ASP A 86 -7.14 13.54 24.41
CA ASP A 86 -8.30 13.24 23.58
C ASP A 86 -8.11 13.47 22.07
N HIS A 87 -6.98 14.05 21.65
CA HIS A 87 -6.68 14.33 20.25
C HIS A 87 -5.23 13.95 19.89
N THR A 88 -4.83 14.22 18.64
CA THR A 88 -3.45 14.00 18.17
C THR A 88 -2.90 15.29 17.54
N ASP A 89 -1.60 15.53 17.69
CA ASP A 89 -0.88 16.60 17.00
C ASP A 89 0.54 16.14 16.65
N ARG A 90 1.25 16.91 15.82
CA ARG A 90 2.64 16.64 15.46
C ARG A 90 3.55 16.94 16.64
N ILE A 91 4.49 16.03 16.92
CA ILE A 91 5.48 16.20 18.00
C ILE A 91 6.19 17.55 17.92
N VAL A 92 6.51 18.02 16.70
CA VAL A 92 7.18 19.32 16.48
C VAL A 92 6.35 20.49 17.03
N ASN A 93 5.03 20.44 16.89
CA ASN A 93 4.14 21.48 17.40
C ASN A 93 4.12 21.47 18.93
N ILE A 94 4.06 20.28 19.53
CA ILE A 94 4.10 20.08 20.98
C ILE A 94 5.39 20.66 21.56
N LEU A 95 6.54 20.27 21.01
CA LEU A 95 7.85 20.76 21.48
C LEU A 95 8.00 22.27 21.32
N LYS A 96 7.46 22.85 20.24
CA LYS A 96 7.44 24.31 20.07
C LYS A 96 6.50 25.00 21.06
N ALA A 97 5.38 24.38 21.42
CA ALA A 97 4.46 24.92 22.42
C ALA A 97 5.08 24.87 23.82
N THR A 98 5.72 23.75 24.19
CA THR A 98 6.41 23.63 25.48
C THR A 98 7.61 24.57 25.58
N LEU A 99 8.40 24.72 24.51
CA LEU A 99 9.49 25.67 24.48
C LEU A 99 8.98 27.10 24.67
N ARG A 100 7.93 27.51 23.95
CA ARG A 100 7.30 28.84 24.13
C ARG A 100 6.77 29.05 25.55
N PHE A 101 6.21 28.02 26.17
CA PHE A 101 5.76 28.07 27.56
C PHE A 101 6.92 28.30 28.53
N VAL A 102 8.05 27.62 28.33
CA VAL A 102 9.27 27.76 29.15
C VAL A 102 9.97 29.10 28.91
N GLU A 103 10.04 29.55 27.65
CA GLU A 103 10.62 30.85 27.25
C GLU A 103 9.79 32.04 27.73
N GLY A 104 8.56 31.78 28.14
CA GLY A 104 7.70 32.74 28.82
C GLY A 104 6.91 33.58 27.84
N GLU A 105 5.59 33.38 27.87
CA GLU A 105 4.73 34.55 28.02
C GLU A 105 5.15 35.29 29.30
N LYS A 106 6.15 36.16 29.18
CA LYS A 106 6.13 37.44 29.90
C LYS A 106 5.04 38.29 29.26
N SER A 107 3.79 37.88 29.41
CA SER A 107 2.63 38.71 29.07
C SER A 107 2.28 39.48 30.33
N ASP A 108 2.41 40.80 30.21
CA ASP A 108 2.24 41.85 31.22
C ASP A 108 1.22 41.52 32.33
N ARG A 109 1.69 41.64 33.58
CA ARG A 109 0.87 42.08 34.71
C ARG A 109 1.37 43.43 35.18
#